data_AF-A0A7C5LT53-F1
#
_entry.id   AF-A0A7C5LT53-F1
#
_cell.length_a   1.000
_cell.length_b   1.000
_cell.length_c   1.000
_cell.angle_alpha   90.00
_cell.angle_beta   90.00
_cell.angle_gamma   90.00
#
_symmetry.space_group_name_H-M   'P 1'
#
loop_
_entity.id
_entity.type
_entity.pdbx_description
1 polymer ?
#
loop_
_entity_poly.entity_id
_entity_poly.type
_entity_poly.pdbx_seq_one_letter_code
_entity_poly.pdbx_strand_id
1 'polypeptide(L)'
;MMTEVFALVTNDLAIDGYVQSQPVVLADNRNWELSADRADAMRKLLENAGFPPNRVRRVTGHADRQPASADPMAVRNNRIVLVLLRSGS
;
A
#
# COMPACT_ATOMS: atom_id res chain seq x y z
N MET A 1 -11.14 5.81 13.64
CA MET A 1 -11.40 6.70 12.49
C MET A 1 -11.21 6.06 11.11
N MET A 2 -10.09 5.42 10.71
CA MET A 2 -10.05 4.73 9.39
C MET A 2 -10.66 3.31 9.41
N THR A 3 -10.51 2.58 10.51
CA THR A 3 -11.11 1.24 10.68
C THR A 3 -12.63 1.25 10.75
N GLU A 4 -13.25 2.32 11.24
CA GLU A 4 -14.72 2.44 11.33
C GLU A 4 -15.36 2.50 9.94
N VAL A 5 -14.78 3.23 8.99
CA VAL A 5 -15.28 3.29 7.61
C VAL A 5 -15.17 1.94 6.91
N PHE A 6 -14.07 1.20 7.17
CA PHE A 6 -13.90 -0.15 6.63
C PHE A 6 -14.75 -1.22 7.34
N ALA A 7 -15.20 -0.96 8.56
CA ALA A 7 -16.16 -1.80 9.28
C ALA A 7 -17.59 -1.64 8.77
N LEU A 8 -17.94 -0.48 8.20
CA LEU A 8 -19.28 -0.21 7.63
C LEU A 8 -19.52 -0.93 6.30
N VAL A 9 -18.48 -1.44 5.66
CA VAL A 9 -18.54 -2.16 4.39
C VAL A 9 -18.01 -3.57 4.58
N THR A 10 -18.55 -4.54 3.85
CA THR A 10 -18.11 -5.95 3.90
C THR A 10 -17.10 -6.30 2.82
N ASN A 11 -16.73 -5.31 1.99
CA ASN A 11 -15.82 -5.45 0.86
C ASN A 11 -14.44 -5.99 1.24
N ASP A 12 -13.86 -6.81 0.38
CA ASP A 12 -12.47 -7.19 0.50
C ASP A 12 -11.53 -5.99 0.29
N LEU A 13 -10.30 -6.10 0.79
CA LEU A 13 -9.29 -5.05 0.76
C LEU A 13 -8.05 -5.48 -0.02
N ALA A 14 -7.57 -4.61 -0.89
CA ALA A 14 -6.22 -4.65 -1.44
C ALA A 14 -5.38 -3.49 -0.87
N ILE A 15 -4.11 -3.77 -0.57
CA ILE A 15 -3.15 -2.81 -0.02
C ILE A 15 -1.98 -2.71 -0.98
N ASP A 16 -1.77 -1.53 -1.55
CA ASP A 16 -0.70 -1.27 -2.51
C ASP A 16 0.28 -0.23 -1.94
N GLY A 17 1.58 -0.52 -1.99
CA GLY A 17 2.66 0.33 -1.49
C GLY A 17 3.52 0.90 -2.60
N TYR A 18 3.88 2.17 -2.48
CA TYR A 18 4.68 2.92 -3.45
C TYR A 18 5.75 3.75 -2.74
N VAL A 19 6.88 3.94 -3.40
CA VAL A 19 7.97 4.80 -2.93
C VAL A 19 8.37 5.80 -4.01
N GLN A 20 8.99 6.89 -3.60
CA GLN A 20 9.61 7.83 -4.56
C GLN A 20 10.84 7.20 -5.22
N SER A 21 11.18 7.68 -6.43
CA SER A 21 12.46 7.34 -7.04
C SER A 21 13.61 7.92 -6.23
N GLN A 22 14.74 7.21 -6.21
CA GLN A 22 15.98 7.68 -5.61
C GLN A 22 16.98 8.01 -6.73
N PRO A 23 17.68 9.15 -6.64
CA PRO A 23 18.73 9.47 -7.58
C PRO A 23 19.92 8.53 -7.32
N VAL A 24 20.50 8.02 -8.39
CA VAL A 24 21.60 7.04 -8.43
C VAL A 24 21.13 5.58 -8.39
N VAL A 25 21.69 4.82 -9.31
CA VAL A 25 21.74 3.35 -9.30
C VAL A 25 22.44 2.95 -8.01
N LEU A 26 21.72 2.93 -6.89
CA LEU A 26 22.15 2.21 -5.71
C LEU A 26 22.48 0.79 -6.19
N ALA A 27 23.68 0.32 -5.85
CA ALA A 27 24.08 -1.07 -6.15
C ALA A 27 23.05 -2.08 -5.63
N ASP A 28 22.24 -1.67 -4.65
CA ASP A 28 21.09 -2.36 -4.11
C ASP A 28 19.87 -1.43 -4.10
N ASN A 29 19.09 -1.42 -5.19
CA ASN A 29 17.83 -0.68 -5.27
C ASN A 29 16.75 -1.43 -4.48
N ARG A 30 16.57 -1.03 -3.22
CA ARG A 30 15.62 -1.64 -2.28
C ARG A 30 14.19 -1.13 -2.40
N ASN A 31 13.84 -0.43 -3.49
CA ASN A 31 12.50 0.15 -3.63
C ASN A 31 11.41 -0.92 -3.69
N TRP A 32 11.71 -2.10 -4.26
CA TRP A 32 10.78 -3.23 -4.27
C TRP A 32 10.48 -3.71 -2.85
N GLU A 33 11.52 -4.05 -2.09
CA GLU A 33 11.42 -4.49 -0.70
C GLU A 33 10.74 -3.43 0.17
N LEU A 34 11.21 -2.17 0.10
CA LEU A 34 10.68 -1.08 0.91
C LEU A 34 9.19 -0.82 0.63
N SER A 35 8.77 -0.90 -0.64
CA SER A 35 7.36 -0.71 -0.99
C SER A 35 6.48 -1.86 -0.47
N ALA A 36 6.96 -3.10 -0.55
CA ALA A 36 6.26 -4.27 -0.02
C ALA A 36 6.20 -4.28 1.51
N ASP A 37 7.31 -3.97 2.17
CA ASP A 37 7.41 -3.89 3.64
C ASP A 37 6.46 -2.84 4.22
N ARG A 38 6.34 -1.68 3.56
CA ARG A 38 5.38 -0.64 3.96
C ARG A 38 3.93 -1.08 3.78
N ALA A 39 3.62 -1.80 2.70
CA ALA A 39 2.29 -2.35 2.48
C ALA A 39 1.94 -3.42 3.54
N ASP A 40 2.88 -4.30 3.89
CA ASP A 40 2.69 -5.29 4.95
C ASP A 40 2.59 -4.66 6.35
N ALA A 41 3.38 -3.61 6.62
CA ALA A 41 3.26 -2.85 7.86
C ALA A 41 1.84 -2.24 7.99
N MET A 42 1.27 -1.72 6.91
CA MET A 42 -0.11 -1.25 6.91
C MET A 42 -1.12 -2.37 7.18
N ARG A 43 -0.95 -3.56 6.55
CA ARG A 43 -1.77 -4.74 6.84
C ARG A 43 -1.78 -5.05 8.34
N LYS A 44 -0.59 -5.15 8.95
CA LYS A 44 -0.44 -5.43 10.39
C LYS A 44 -1.12 -4.36 11.26
N LEU A 45 -0.98 -3.08 10.89
CA LEU A 45 -1.66 -1.99 11.60
C LEU A 45 -3.18 -2.11 11.53
N LEU A 46 -3.74 -2.47 10.37
CA LEU A 46 -5.18 -2.69 10.21
C LEU A 46 -5.67 -3.88 11.02
N GLU A 47 -4.95 -4.99 11.01
CA GLU A 47 -5.28 -6.19 11.80
C GLU A 47 -5.25 -5.89 13.29
N ASN A 48 -4.20 -5.21 13.77
CA ASN A 48 -4.09 -4.79 15.18
C ASN A 48 -5.21 -3.82 15.58
N ALA A 49 -5.74 -3.06 14.62
CA ALA A 49 -6.88 -2.17 14.81
C ALA A 49 -8.25 -2.86 14.64
N GLY A 50 -8.29 -4.19 14.49
CA GLY A 50 -9.50 -5.01 14.45
C GLY A 50 -10.06 -5.28 13.05
N PHE A 51 -9.34 -4.96 11.97
CA PHE A 51 -9.77 -5.32 10.62
C PHE A 51 -9.65 -6.85 10.41
N PRO A 52 -10.68 -7.53 9.87
CA PRO A 52 -10.64 -8.98 9.67
C PRO A 52 -9.51 -9.40 8.69
N PRO A 53 -8.51 -10.20 9.13
CA PRO A 53 -7.37 -10.57 8.28
C PRO A 53 -7.78 -11.30 6.99
N ASN A 54 -8.86 -12.08 7.04
CA ASN A 54 -9.41 -12.82 5.92
C ASN A 54 -9.97 -11.94 4.79
N ARG A 55 -10.24 -10.65 5.07
CA ARG A 55 -10.70 -9.68 4.06
C ARG A 55 -9.55 -9.03 3.30
N VAL A 56 -8.30 -9.19 3.74
CA VAL A 56 -7.14 -8.71 2.97
C VAL A 56 -6.82 -9.73 1.87
N ARG A 57 -7.08 -9.35 0.61
CA ARG A 57 -6.92 -10.26 -0.54
C ARG A 57 -5.54 -10.18 -1.18
N ARG A 58 -4.92 -9.01 -1.14
CA ARG A 58 -3.55 -8.81 -1.64
C ARG A 58 -2.86 -7.66 -0.92
N VAL A 59 -1.55 -7.84 -0.77
CA VAL A 59 -0.59 -6.83 -0.34
C VAL A 59 0.47 -6.76 -1.44
N THR A 60 0.72 -5.58 -2.00
CA THR A 60 1.58 -5.44 -3.18
C THR A 60 2.51 -4.24 -3.05
N GLY A 61 3.80 -4.46 -3.32
CA GLY A 61 4.79 -3.39 -3.49
C GLY A 61 4.98 -3.05 -4.97
N HIS A 62 4.98 -1.77 -5.32
CA HIS A 62 5.12 -1.27 -6.69
C HIS A 62 6.43 -0.51 -6.96
N ALA A 63 7.32 -0.46 -5.96
CA ALA A 63 8.52 0.36 -6.01
C ALA A 63 8.21 1.82 -6.41
N ASP A 64 9.02 2.40 -7.29
CA ASP A 64 8.91 3.75 -7.83
C ASP A 64 8.32 3.79 -9.26
N ARG A 65 7.72 2.69 -9.72
CA ARG A 65 7.26 2.52 -11.12
C ARG A 65 5.95 3.23 -11.46
N GLN A 66 5.24 3.76 -10.46
CA GLN A 66 3.96 4.44 -10.65
C GLN A 66 3.92 5.73 -9.81
N PRO A 67 4.64 6.79 -10.21
CA PRO A 67 4.65 8.05 -9.49
C PRO A 67 3.29 8.75 -9.58
N ALA A 68 2.87 9.38 -8.47
CA ALA A 68 1.65 10.20 -8.42
C ALA A 68 1.92 11.67 -8.77
N SER A 69 3.19 12.04 -8.88
CA SER A 69 3.69 13.36 -9.25
C SER A 69 4.52 13.28 -10.51
N ALA A 70 4.53 14.36 -11.30
CA ALA A 70 5.39 14.47 -12.47
C ALA A 70 6.88 14.40 -12.09
N ASP A 71 7.24 14.94 -10.92
CA ASP A 71 8.56 14.74 -10.30
C ASP A 71 8.64 13.35 -9.64
N PRO A 72 9.45 12.40 -10.16
CA PRO A 72 9.56 11.04 -9.62
C PRO A 72 10.16 11.00 -8.21
N MET A 73 10.95 12.00 -7.84
CA MET A 73 11.61 12.10 -6.54
C MET A 73 10.76 12.84 -5.50
N ALA A 74 9.55 13.30 -5.87
CA ALA A 74 8.68 13.98 -4.95
C ALA A 74 8.25 13.08 -3.79
N VAL A 75 8.32 13.61 -2.55
CA VAL A 75 7.95 12.89 -1.31
C VAL A 75 6.56 12.27 -1.36
N ARG A 76 5.62 12.93 -2.06
CA ARG A 76 4.24 12.43 -2.26
C ARG A 76 4.14 11.11 -3.02
N ASN A 77 5.20 10.66 -3.70
CA ASN A 77 5.24 9.35 -4.34
C ASN A 77 5.41 8.22 -3.30
N ASN A 78 5.86 8.52 -2.08
CA ASN A 78 5.77 7.61 -0.94
C ASN A 78 4.31 7.55 -0.44
N ARG A 79 3.57 6.51 -0.81
CA ARG A 79 2.15 6.40 -0.47
C ARG A 79 1.72 4.95 -0.27
N ILE A 80 0.69 4.77 0.55
CA ILE A 80 -0.08 3.53 0.68
C ILE A 80 -1.47 3.78 0.11
N VAL A 81 -1.94 2.87 -0.73
CA VAL A 81 -3.26 2.91 -1.34
C VAL A 81 -4.07 1.73 -0.81
N LEU A 82 -5.27 2.02 -0.30
CA LEU A 82 -6.23 1.05 0.20
C LEU A 82 -7.40 0.99 -0.76
N VAL A 83 -7.62 -0.16 -1.39
CA VAL A 83 -8.67 -0.35 -2.39
C VAL A 83 -9.72 -1.32 -1.86
N LEU A 84 -10.95 -0.82 -1.71
CA LEU A 84 -12.11 -1.67 -1.45
C LEU A 84 -12.51 -2.39 -2.74
N LEU A 85 -12.42 -3.72 -2.71
CA LEU A 85 -12.75 -4.58 -3.83
C LEU A 85 -14.26 -4.79 -3.88
N ARG A 86 -14.85 -4.67 -5.07
CA ARG A 86 -16.26 -4.99 -5.27
C ARG A 86 -16.45 -6.49 -5.06
N SER A 87 -17.37 -6.88 -4.18
CA SER A 87 -17.90 -8.24 -4.14
C SER A 87 -18.55 -8.54 -5.48
N GLY A 88 -18.18 -9.65 -6.13
CA GLY A 88 -18.75 -10.03 -7.43
C GLY A 88 -20.28 -9.96 -7.40
N SER A 89 -20.85 -9.30 -8.40
CA SER A 89 -22.30 -9.29 -8.67
C SER A 89 -22.83 -10.69 -8.89
#